data_AF-A0A8B9PFI0-F1
#
_entry.id   AF-A0A8B9PFI0-F1
#
_cell.length_a   1.000
_cell.length_b   1.000
_cell.length_c   1.000
_cell.angle_alpha   90.00
_cell.angle_beta   90.00
_cell.angle_gamma   90.00
#
_symmetry.space_group_name_H-M   'P 1'
#
loop_
_entity.id
_entity.type
_entity.pdbx_description
1 polymer ?
#
loop_
_entity_poly.entity_id
_entity_poly.type
_entity_poly.pdbx_seq_one_letter_code
_entity_poly.pdbx_strand_id
1 'polypeptide(L)'
;IDLRNEYLEADEATKRFLEQRYGKRVIQKALEEMESKEWLEKNSKSCPCCGTHIEKLDGCNKMTCTGCMQYFCWLCMGSLSRVNPYRHFNDPSSPCFNRLFQAMHIDGEFWDVEEED
;
A
#
# COMPACT_ATOMS: atom_id res chain seq x y z
N ILE A 1 -15.43 -22.55 -0.35
CA ILE A 1 -15.87 -22.34 1.04
C ILE A 1 -14.76 -21.55 1.72
N ASP A 2 -15.06 -20.34 2.17
CA ASP A 2 -14.09 -19.48 2.83
C ASP A 2 -14.02 -19.87 4.31
N LEU A 3 -13.06 -20.74 4.65
CA LEU A 3 -12.88 -21.34 5.97
C LEU A 3 -12.86 -20.29 7.10
N ARG A 4 -12.37 -19.08 6.80
CA ARG A 4 -12.37 -17.96 7.73
C ARG A 4 -13.78 -17.49 8.03
N ASN A 5 -14.56 -17.14 7.01
CA ASN A 5 -15.90 -16.57 7.21
C ASN A 5 -16.78 -17.59 7.95
N GLU A 6 -16.67 -18.86 7.57
CA GLU A 6 -17.32 -19.97 8.28
C GLU A 6 -16.91 -20.03 9.76
N TYR A 7 -15.62 -19.85 10.08
CA TYR A 7 -15.13 -19.85 11.46
C TYR A 7 -15.53 -18.61 12.28
N LEU A 8 -15.56 -17.42 11.64
CA LEU A 8 -15.94 -16.16 12.29
C LEU A 8 -17.44 -16.09 12.60
N GLU A 9 -18.27 -16.64 11.72
CA GLU A 9 -19.74 -16.66 11.86
C GLU A 9 -20.25 -17.87 12.67
N ALA A 10 -19.40 -18.88 12.88
CA ALA A 10 -19.73 -20.10 13.62
C ALA A 10 -19.99 -19.88 15.11
N ASP A 11 -20.88 -20.71 15.66
CA ASP A 11 -21.00 -20.88 17.11
C ASP A 11 -19.82 -21.69 17.69
N GLU A 12 -19.72 -21.76 19.02
CA GLU A 12 -18.61 -22.42 19.70
C GLU A 12 -18.52 -23.94 19.42
N ALA A 13 -19.64 -24.60 19.15
CA ALA A 13 -19.64 -26.02 18.80
C ALA A 13 -19.07 -26.24 17.39
N THR A 14 -19.48 -25.39 16.45
CA THR A 14 -19.03 -25.41 15.06
C THR A 14 -17.57 -25.02 14.97
N LYS A 15 -17.11 -23.99 15.71
CA LYS A 15 -15.68 -23.65 15.81
C LYS A 15 -14.84 -24.84 16.29
N ARG A 16 -15.27 -25.52 17.36
CA ARG A 16 -14.59 -26.74 17.85
C ARG A 16 -14.54 -27.85 16.81
N PHE A 17 -15.63 -28.03 16.06
CA PHE A 17 -15.67 -28.99 14.96
C PHE A 17 -14.70 -28.61 13.83
N LEU A 18 -14.68 -27.34 13.42
CA LEU A 18 -13.77 -26.81 12.40
C LEU A 18 -12.31 -26.96 12.84
N GLU A 19 -11.98 -26.68 14.09
CA GLU A 19 -10.64 -26.89 14.67
C GLU A 19 -10.24 -28.37 14.68
N GLN A 20 -11.16 -29.29 14.98
CA GLN A 20 -10.89 -30.74 14.92
C GLN A 20 -10.70 -31.22 13.48
N ARG A 21 -11.48 -30.68 12.53
CA ARG A 21 -11.46 -31.08 11.13
C ARG A 21 -10.22 -30.59 10.38
N TYR A 22 -9.85 -29.32 10.57
CA TYR A 22 -8.79 -28.66 9.81
C TYR A 22 -7.52 -28.39 10.63
N GLY A 23 -7.61 -28.48 11.95
CA GLY A 23 -6.52 -28.16 12.87
C GLY A 23 -6.46 -26.67 13.21
N LYS A 24 -6.25 -26.35 14.50
CA LYS A 24 -6.16 -24.96 15.00
C LYS A 24 -5.16 -24.10 14.22
N ARG A 25 -4.02 -24.66 13.82
CA ARG A 25 -2.98 -23.95 13.05
C ARG A 25 -3.47 -23.49 11.67
N VAL A 26 -4.29 -24.30 11.00
CA VAL A 26 -4.83 -23.96 9.67
C VAL A 26 -5.86 -22.84 9.80
N ILE A 27 -6.72 -22.93 10.81
CA ILE A 27 -7.67 -21.86 11.14
C ILE A 27 -6.93 -20.56 11.44
N GLN A 28 -5.94 -20.60 12.33
CA GLN A 28 -5.13 -19.44 12.70
C GLN A 28 -4.46 -18.79 11.48
N LYS A 29 -3.87 -19.60 10.59
CA LYS A 29 -3.26 -19.12 9.35
C LYS A 29 -4.26 -18.44 8.42
N ALA A 30 -5.49 -18.97 8.32
CA ALA A 30 -6.54 -18.38 7.50
C ALA A 30 -7.02 -17.02 8.05
N LEU A 31 -6.96 -16.81 9.37
CA LEU A 31 -7.22 -15.52 10.02
C LEU A 31 -6.08 -14.53 9.75
N GLU A 32 -4.83 -14.95 9.99
CA GLU A 32 -3.62 -14.11 9.80
C GLU A 32 -3.42 -13.67 8.34
N GLU A 33 -3.72 -14.54 7.37
CA GLU A 33 -3.61 -14.22 5.94
C GLU A 33 -4.55 -13.08 5.52
N MET A 34 -5.71 -12.91 6.18
CA MET A 34 -6.61 -11.79 5.91
C MET A 34 -6.04 -10.48 6.45
N GLU A 35 -5.61 -10.46 7.71
CA GLU A 35 -5.00 -9.26 8.31
C GLU A 35 -3.80 -8.78 7.50
N SER A 36 -2.97 -9.71 7.03
CA SER A 36 -1.84 -9.39 6.15
C SER A 36 -2.27 -8.76 4.83
N LYS A 37 -3.33 -9.28 4.19
CA LYS A 37 -3.85 -8.73 2.93
C LYS A 37 -4.46 -7.35 3.12
N GLU A 38 -5.29 -7.17 4.15
CA GLU A 38 -5.87 -5.86 4.45
C GLU A 38 -4.81 -4.83 4.76
N TRP A 39 -3.77 -5.21 5.50
CA TRP A 39 -2.66 -4.31 5.79
C TRP A 39 -1.94 -3.90 4.50
N LEU A 40 -1.67 -4.84 3.59
CA LEU A 40 -1.06 -4.54 2.29
C LEU A 40 -1.92 -3.58 1.45
N GLU A 41 -3.23 -3.80 1.40
CA GLU A 41 -4.15 -2.92 0.64
C GLU A 41 -4.22 -1.50 1.22
N LYS A 42 -4.14 -1.37 2.55
CA LYS A 42 -4.22 -0.08 3.25
C LYS A 42 -2.91 0.71 3.19
N ASN A 43 -1.76 0.03 3.29
CA ASN A 43 -0.46 0.67 3.51
C ASN A 43 0.48 0.62 2.30
N SER A 44 0.14 -0.12 1.25
CA SER A 44 1.02 -0.28 0.09
C SER A 44 0.27 -0.19 -1.23
N LYS A 45 1.02 -0.02 -2.31
CA LYS A 45 0.48 -0.09 -3.68
C LYS A 45 1.27 -1.10 -4.49
N SER A 46 0.57 -1.82 -5.35
CA SER A 46 1.19 -2.79 -6.26
C SER A 46 1.97 -2.09 -7.38
N CYS A 47 3.19 -2.54 -7.63
CA CYS A 47 3.99 -2.06 -8.76
C CYS A 47 3.23 -2.30 -10.08
N PRO A 48 3.11 -1.30 -10.96
CA PRO A 48 2.38 -1.43 -12.23
C PRO A 48 3.06 -2.35 -13.25
N CYS A 49 4.32 -2.74 -13.00
CA CYS A 49 5.09 -3.60 -13.89
C CYS A 49 5.09 -5.07 -13.43
N CYS A 50 5.29 -5.34 -12.14
CA CYS A 50 5.48 -6.70 -11.63
C CYS A 50 4.58 -7.09 -10.45
N GLY A 51 3.72 -6.19 -9.96
CA GLY A 51 2.79 -6.48 -8.86
C GLY A 51 3.41 -6.56 -7.46
N THR A 52 4.72 -6.34 -7.31
CA THR A 52 5.35 -6.23 -5.98
C THR A 52 4.70 -5.10 -5.19
N HIS A 53 4.24 -5.38 -3.96
CA HIS A 53 3.68 -4.38 -3.07
C HIS A 53 4.79 -3.47 -2.54
N ILE A 54 4.60 -2.17 -2.69
CA ILE A 54 5.55 -1.13 -2.29
C ILE A 54 4.83 -0.18 -1.33
N GLU A 55 5.38 0.02 -0.15
CA GLU A 55 4.98 1.04 0.80
C GLU A 55 5.70 2.36 0.47
N LYS A 56 4.99 3.49 0.60
CA LYS A 56 5.61 4.81 0.53
C LYS A 56 5.82 5.32 1.95
N LEU A 57 7.07 5.31 2.41
CA LEU A 57 7.44 5.84 3.72
C LEU A 57 7.52 7.36 3.69
N ASP A 58 8.34 7.92 2.80
CA ASP A 58 8.48 9.37 2.63
C ASP A 58 9.06 9.70 1.23
N GLY A 59 9.11 10.98 0.88
CA GLY A 59 9.75 11.49 -0.31
C GLY A 59 8.80 11.72 -1.48
N CYS A 60 9.40 11.94 -2.65
CA CYS A 60 8.67 12.31 -3.86
C CYS A 60 7.84 11.17 -4.45
N ASN A 61 6.91 11.53 -5.33
CA ASN A 61 6.03 10.61 -6.04
C ASN A 61 6.75 9.80 -7.14
N LYS A 62 8.05 9.99 -7.38
CA LYS A 62 8.86 9.16 -8.29
C LYS A 62 9.45 7.97 -7.54
N MET A 63 8.68 6.89 -7.44
CA MET A 63 9.07 5.66 -6.74
C MET A 63 9.92 4.74 -7.62
N THR A 64 10.63 3.81 -6.97
CA THR A 64 11.38 2.73 -7.62
C THR A 64 10.89 1.40 -7.03
N CYS A 65 10.47 0.47 -7.87
CA CYS A 65 10.06 -0.86 -7.42
C CYS A 65 11.27 -1.65 -6.92
N THR A 66 11.18 -2.26 -5.73
CA THR A 66 12.24 -3.09 -5.15
C THR A 66 12.39 -4.46 -5.83
N GLY A 67 11.34 -4.96 -6.49
CA GLY A 67 11.35 -6.25 -7.19
C GLY A 67 11.94 -6.20 -8.60
N CYS A 68 11.52 -5.24 -9.42
CA CYS A 68 11.94 -5.14 -10.83
C CYS A 68 12.75 -3.87 -11.17
N MET A 69 13.01 -3.01 -10.19
CA MET A 69 13.76 -1.75 -10.35
C MET A 69 13.14 -0.76 -11.34
N GLN A 70 11.87 -0.96 -11.72
CA GLN A 70 11.14 -0.04 -12.60
C GLN A 70 10.76 1.24 -11.83
N TYR A 71 10.98 2.40 -12.46
CA TYR A 71 10.49 3.67 -11.94
C TYR A 71 9.00 3.81 -12.23
N PHE A 72 8.24 4.32 -11.26
CA PHE A 72 6.81 4.57 -11.42
C PHE A 72 6.35 5.78 -10.61
N CYS A 73 5.21 6.36 -10.99
CA CYS A 73 4.59 7.47 -10.27
C CYS A 73 3.64 6.95 -9.19
N TRP A 74 3.80 7.41 -7.94
CA TRP A 74 2.95 7.01 -6.81
C TRP A 74 1.51 7.54 -6.89
N LEU A 75 1.26 8.58 -7.69
CA LEU A 75 -0.07 9.17 -7.82
C LEU A 75 -0.92 8.37 -8.80
N CYS A 76 -0.41 8.17 -10.02
CA CYS A 76 -1.17 7.54 -11.10
C CYS A 76 -0.83 6.07 -11.33
N MET A 77 0.12 5.49 -10.58
CA MET A 77 0.67 4.16 -10.83
C MET A 77 1.24 3.97 -12.25
N GLY A 78 1.61 5.06 -12.93
CA GLY A 78 2.19 5.01 -14.28
C GLY A 78 3.67 4.63 -14.27
N SER A 79 4.10 3.77 -15.20
CA SER A 79 5.52 3.49 -15.42
C SER A 79 6.24 4.73 -15.95
N LEU A 80 7.42 5.03 -15.39
CA LEU A 80 8.25 6.17 -15.76
C LEU A 80 9.43 5.75 -16.63
N SER A 81 9.89 6.66 -17.49
CA SER A 81 11.10 6.45 -18.28
C SER A 81 12.33 6.25 -17.39
N ARG A 82 13.21 5.30 -17.76
CA ARG A 82 14.51 5.11 -17.09
C ARG A 82 15.51 6.23 -17.43
N VAL A 83 15.35 6.88 -18.58
CA VAL A 83 16.25 7.95 -19.06
C VAL A 83 15.88 9.29 -18.42
N ASN A 84 14.59 9.61 -18.37
CA ASN A 84 14.10 10.85 -17.77
C ASN A 84 12.76 10.60 -17.04
N PRO A 85 12.80 10.10 -15.80
CA PRO A 85 11.59 9.82 -15.03
C PRO A 85 10.85 11.10 -14.61
N TYR A 86 11.55 12.24 -14.49
CA TYR A 86 10.97 13.50 -14.02
C TYR A 86 10.16 14.24 -15.09
N ARG A 87 10.33 13.89 -16.38
CA ARG A 87 9.49 14.42 -17.47
C ARG A 87 8.00 14.27 -17.15
N HIS A 88 7.59 13.17 -16.52
CA HIS A 88 6.20 12.95 -16.12
C HIS A 88 5.64 14.03 -15.17
N PHE A 89 6.50 14.68 -14.38
CA PHE A 89 6.09 15.74 -13.47
C PHE A 89 6.31 17.14 -14.05
N ASN A 90 7.10 17.27 -15.11
CA ASN A 90 7.43 18.55 -15.74
C ASN A 90 6.71 18.79 -17.08
N ASP A 91 5.95 17.81 -17.57
CA ASP A 91 5.18 17.92 -18.80
C ASP A 91 3.75 18.42 -18.50
N PRO A 92 3.33 19.59 -19.00
CA PRO A 92 1.98 20.12 -18.79
C PRO A 92 0.86 19.21 -19.29
N SER A 93 1.14 18.28 -20.21
CA SER A 93 0.15 17.30 -20.67
C SER A 93 -0.03 16.12 -19.70
N SER A 94 0.84 15.98 -18.70
CA SER A 94 0.77 14.90 -17.73
C SER A 94 -0.30 15.17 -16.67
N PRO A 95 -1.10 14.17 -16.26
CA PRO A 95 -2.02 14.31 -15.14
C PRO A 95 -1.30 14.55 -13.80
N CYS A 96 0.02 14.37 -13.76
CA CYS A 96 0.86 14.58 -12.58
C CYS A 96 1.81 15.79 -12.71
N PHE A 97 1.53 16.72 -13.63
CA PHE A 97 2.29 17.95 -13.79
C PHE A 97 2.38 18.74 -12.46
N ASN A 98 3.59 19.15 -12.07
CA ASN A 98 3.93 19.84 -10.82
C ASN A 98 3.53 19.11 -9.52
N ARG A 99 3.32 17.79 -9.57
CA ARG A 99 2.91 16.99 -8.40
C ARG A 99 4.00 16.06 -7.88
N LEU A 100 5.28 16.33 -8.17
CA LEU A 100 6.41 15.50 -7.73
C LEU A 100 6.45 15.36 -6.21
N PHE A 101 6.17 16.43 -5.46
CA PHE A 101 6.20 16.46 -4.00
C PHE A 101 4.80 16.66 -3.37
N GLN A 102 3.72 16.47 -4.15
CA GLN A 102 2.37 16.55 -3.61
C GLN A 102 2.16 15.49 -2.51
N ALA A 103 1.54 15.91 -1.41
CA ALA A 103 1.25 15.07 -0.24
C ALA A 103 2.50 14.44 0.38
N MET A 104 3.66 15.13 0.27
CA MET A 104 4.71 14.94 1.26
C MET A 104 4.23 15.55 2.56
N HIS A 105 4.08 14.72 3.59
CA HIS A 105 3.96 15.18 4.96
C HIS A 105 5.33 15.75 5.33
N ILE A 106 5.41 17.08 5.43
CA ILE A 106 6.50 17.68 6.20
C ILE A 106 6.07 17.43 7.64
N ASP A 107 6.57 16.35 8.23
CA ASP A 107 6.48 16.14 9.66
C ASP A 107 7.38 17.21 10.31
N GLY A 108 6.80 18.39 10.49
CA GLY A 108 7.48 19.57 10.99
C GLY A 108 6.41 20.56 11.35
N GLU A 109 6.12 20.61 12.65
CA GLU A 109 5.39 21.66 13.35
C GLU A 109 5.38 22.96 12.54
N PHE A 110 4.18 23.34 12.12
CA PHE A 110 3.87 24.72 11.78
C PHE A 110 4.13 25.51 13.06
N TRP A 111 5.34 26.03 13.24
CA TRP A 111 5.54 27.12 14.17
C TRP A 111 4.67 28.24 13.62
N ASP A 112 3.51 28.45 14.26
CA ASP A 112 2.77 29.69 14.18
C ASP A 112 3.82 30.79 14.35
N VAL A 113 4.20 31.45 13.26
CA VAL A 113 4.86 32.74 13.37
C VAL A 113 3.74 33.64 13.84
N GLU A 114 3.61 33.78 15.16
CA GLU A 114 2.87 34.88 15.77
C GLU A 114 3.36 36.16 15.07
N GLU A 115 2.46 36.83 14.34
CA GLU A 115 2.65 38.23 13.98
C GLU A 115 2.70 39.02 15.31
N GLU A 116 3.91 39.29 15.80
CA GLU A 116 4.12 40.38 16.76
C GLU A 116 4.02 41.71 15.99
N ASP A 117 2.90 42.41 16.17
CA ASP A 117 2.78 43.87 16.02
C ASP A 117 3.04 44.57 17.37
#